data_AF-A0AA38ZWC9-F1
#
_entry.id   AF-A0AA38ZWC9-F1
#
_cell.length_a   1.000
_cell.length_b   1.000
_cell.length_c   1.000
_cell.angle_alpha   90.00
_cell.angle_beta   90.00
_cell.angle_gamma   90.00
#
_symmetry.space_group_name_H-M   'P 1'
#
loop_
_entity.id
_entity.type
_entity.pdbx_description
1 polymer ?
#
loop_
_entity_poly.entity_id
_entity_poly.type
_entity_poly.pdbx_seq_one_letter_code
_entity_poly.pdbx_strand_id
1 'polypeptide(L)'
;MRDDNPLDCIVSKVEIVQVAPNVDLAEKEKTIPPCDLYYDMSYSLKHLTFANILTENSRTESDESSTISSEIGLDSTTDGINSAIGESSQVHKFEGSGMTLLDLYSGCGAMSTGLCLGASLSGLKLVTRWAVDINPHACESLQLNHPETEVRNEAAEDFLSLLKEWATLCEDFSLLGSRRPEVVNPISNRSGSDDDEDEDGDDGSPVPRGEFEVKKLVAICYGDPNEINKPGLYFKVRWKGYGPSDDTWEPIEGLSKCKKSVKEFVKKGYRSSILPLPGDVDFICGGPPCQGVSGFNRFRNTEAPLNDPKNHQLVVFMDIVNYLKPKYVLMENVVDILKFAGGFLGRYAMGRLVSMNYQARLGMMAAGSYGVPQYRMRVFLWGAHPMEKLPPYPLPTHDVIGRGVVPNEFEEITVGYDKSELCKLEKALFLGDAISDLPPVTNYNGQDEMPYNKAAHTEFQRYIRLRKHDMVYCSDAETNASEPPMLYDHRPLQLNEDDNERVCRIPKKKGANFRDLPGVMVGSDNSVEWDPSMERVLLPSGKPLVPDYAMSFVRGKSTKPFARLWWDEIVATVVTRAEPHNQVSSQMTIFLAYTTYKCAYTDQLRNYIILIGYYSPNTRQSTHNP
;
A
#
# COMPACT_ATOMS: atom_id res chain seq x y z
N MET A 1 32.51 -7.92 -7.03
CA MET A 1 33.38 -8.38 -8.13
C MET A 1 34.82 -8.23 -7.66
N ARG A 2 35.71 -9.14 -8.06
CA ARG A 2 37.15 -9.00 -7.84
C ARG A 2 37.76 -8.97 -9.23
N ASP A 3 38.59 -7.96 -9.49
CA ASP A 3 39.24 -7.78 -10.78
C ASP A 3 40.75 -7.99 -10.62
N ASP A 4 41.32 -8.78 -11.51
CA ASP A 4 42.77 -8.99 -11.56
C ASP A 4 43.41 -7.85 -12.36
N ASN A 5 44.38 -7.17 -11.75
CA ASN A 5 45.05 -6.04 -12.35
C ASN A 5 46.58 -6.18 -12.24
N PRO A 6 47.34 -5.73 -13.24
CA PRO A 6 48.79 -5.60 -13.15
C PRO A 6 49.25 -4.74 -11.95
N LEU A 7 50.43 -5.04 -11.39
CA LEU A 7 50.95 -4.35 -10.19
C LEU A 7 51.24 -2.87 -10.43
N ASP A 8 51.54 -2.48 -11.67
CA ASP A 8 51.76 -1.09 -12.08
C ASP A 8 50.48 -0.24 -12.09
N CYS A 9 49.30 -0.85 -11.92
CA CYS A 9 48.05 -0.13 -11.66
C CYS A 9 47.97 0.46 -10.23
N ILE A 10 48.84 0.04 -9.30
CA ILE A 10 48.84 0.55 -7.93
C ILE A 10 49.37 2.00 -7.91
N VAL A 11 48.50 2.95 -7.53
CA VAL A 11 48.83 4.38 -7.48
C VAL A 11 49.48 4.78 -6.14
N SER A 12 48.81 4.49 -5.03
CA SER A 12 49.27 4.86 -3.69
C SER A 12 48.59 4.01 -2.61
N LYS A 13 49.10 4.07 -1.38
CA LYS A 13 48.40 3.54 -0.20
C LYS A 13 47.36 4.55 0.27
N VAL A 14 46.27 4.05 0.85
CA VAL A 14 45.19 4.81 1.48
C VAL A 14 44.82 4.10 2.79
N GLU A 15 44.68 4.84 3.89
CA GLU A 15 44.24 4.30 5.17
C GLU A 15 42.71 4.26 5.22
N ILE A 16 42.16 3.05 5.14
CA ILE A 16 40.71 2.80 5.16
C ILE A 16 40.34 2.10 6.46
N VAL A 17 39.46 2.70 7.26
CA VAL A 17 39.07 2.17 8.57
C VAL A 17 37.62 1.70 8.60
N GLN A 18 37.38 0.53 9.19
CA GLN A 18 36.04 0.07 9.51
C GLN A 18 35.53 0.78 10.76
N VAL A 19 34.37 1.41 10.66
CA VAL A 19 33.69 2.09 11.77
C VAL A 19 32.45 1.29 12.15
N ALA A 20 32.22 1.10 13.44
CA ALA A 20 31.02 0.43 13.91
C ALA A 20 29.78 1.29 13.57
N PRO A 21 28.66 0.66 13.17
CA PRO A 21 27.43 1.40 12.93
C PRO A 21 26.97 2.09 14.23
N ASN A 22 26.59 3.36 14.11
CA ASN A 22 25.98 4.13 15.20
C ASN A 22 24.74 4.84 14.66
N VAL A 23 23.68 4.83 15.47
CA VAL A 23 22.39 5.49 15.24
C VAL A 23 22.55 7.00 15.14
N ASP A 24 23.33 7.58 16.05
CA ASP A 24 23.60 9.01 16.07
C ASP A 24 24.78 9.31 15.16
N LEU A 25 24.48 9.99 14.04
CA LEU A 25 25.47 10.42 13.06
C LEU A 25 26.52 11.38 13.63
N ALA A 26 26.13 12.26 14.55
CA ALA A 26 27.04 13.21 15.18
C ALA A 26 27.96 12.53 16.19
N GLU A 27 27.48 11.50 16.90
CA GLU A 27 28.34 10.65 17.70
C GLU A 27 29.24 9.77 16.85
N LYS A 28 28.70 9.19 15.77
CA LYS A 28 29.47 8.40 14.80
C LYS A 28 30.68 9.20 14.31
N GLU A 29 30.45 10.44 13.85
CA GLU A 29 31.50 11.33 13.33
C GLU A 29 32.60 11.60 14.38
N LYS A 30 32.23 11.74 15.66
CA LYS A 30 33.21 11.90 16.76
C LYS A 30 34.03 10.65 17.03
N THR A 31 33.52 9.47 16.70
CA THR A 31 34.20 8.17 16.94
C THR A 31 35.11 7.74 15.79
N ILE A 32 35.10 8.44 14.65
CA ILE A 32 35.93 8.11 13.49
C ILE A 32 37.39 8.42 13.84
N PRO A 33 38.30 7.42 13.84
CA PRO A 33 39.72 7.68 14.06
C PRO A 33 40.33 8.43 12.87
N PRO A 34 41.51 9.06 13.03
CA PRO A 34 42.23 9.64 11.90
C PRO A 34 42.44 8.61 10.79
N CYS A 35 41.88 8.85 9.61
CA CYS A 35 41.97 7.99 8.44
C CYS A 35 41.74 8.81 7.17
N ASP A 36 42.10 8.26 6.01
CA ASP A 36 41.79 8.88 4.72
C ASP A 36 40.33 8.63 4.33
N LEU A 37 39.85 7.41 4.56
CA LEU A 37 38.50 6.95 4.27
C LEU A 37 37.99 6.02 5.38
N TYR A 38 36.68 5.93 5.53
CA TYR A 38 36.05 4.94 6.41
C TYR A 38 34.87 4.24 5.74
N TYR A 39 34.49 3.08 6.29
CA TYR A 39 33.28 2.38 5.89
C TYR A 39 32.60 1.71 7.09
N ASP A 40 31.28 1.67 7.08
CA ASP A 40 30.45 0.97 8.08
C ASP A 40 29.43 0.01 7.43
N MET A 41 29.23 0.15 6.12
CA MET A 41 28.35 -0.68 5.32
C MET A 41 29.12 -1.41 4.21
N SER A 42 28.61 -2.59 3.87
CA SER A 42 28.94 -3.30 2.64
C SER A 42 27.94 -2.92 1.55
N TYR A 43 28.40 -2.90 0.30
CA TYR A 43 27.56 -2.76 -0.87
C TYR A 43 27.59 -4.05 -1.70
N SER A 44 26.42 -4.55 -2.07
CA SER A 44 26.25 -5.70 -2.97
C SER A 44 25.36 -5.33 -4.15
N LEU A 45 25.75 -5.77 -5.34
CA LEU A 45 25.00 -5.50 -6.56
C LEU A 45 23.62 -6.18 -6.55
N LYS A 46 23.52 -7.40 -5.99
CA LYS A 46 22.26 -8.13 -5.85
C LYS A 46 21.32 -7.31 -4.97
N HIS A 47 20.17 -6.92 -5.54
CA HIS A 47 19.19 -6.02 -4.92
C HIS A 47 19.73 -4.63 -4.52
N LEU A 48 20.86 -4.17 -5.07
CA LEU A 48 21.51 -2.90 -4.72
C LEU A 48 21.59 -2.69 -3.19
N THR A 49 22.11 -3.70 -2.49
CA THR A 49 22.02 -3.81 -1.04
C THR A 49 23.15 -3.05 -0.35
N PHE A 50 22.78 -2.12 0.53
CA PHE A 50 23.64 -1.52 1.55
C PHE A 50 23.30 -2.16 2.90
N ALA A 51 24.25 -2.91 3.48
CA ALA A 51 24.05 -3.63 4.73
C ALA A 51 25.20 -3.41 5.69
N ASN A 52 24.89 -3.30 6.97
CA ASN A 52 25.90 -3.02 8.00
C ASN A 52 26.87 -4.19 8.16
N ILE A 53 28.13 -3.86 8.43
CA ILE A 53 29.16 -4.85 8.73
C ILE A 53 29.35 -4.88 10.24
N LEU A 54 28.80 -5.90 10.88
CA LEU A 54 28.98 -6.10 12.33
C LEU A 54 30.43 -6.52 12.60
N THR A 55 31.11 -5.80 13.49
CA THR A 55 32.40 -6.22 14.05
C THR A 55 32.21 -7.47 14.91
N GLU A 56 33.00 -8.52 14.70
CA GLU A 56 32.91 -9.84 15.35
C GLU A 56 32.98 -9.84 16.90
N ASN A 57 33.16 -8.69 17.55
CA ASN A 57 33.34 -8.59 19.00
C ASN A 57 32.03 -8.46 19.82
N SER A 58 30.84 -8.67 19.25
CA SER A 58 29.56 -8.54 20.00
C SER A 58 28.64 -9.77 19.97
N ARG A 59 29.14 -10.96 19.60
CA ARG A 59 28.34 -12.20 19.67
C ARG A 59 28.88 -13.17 20.72
N THR A 60 28.42 -13.03 21.94
CA THR A 60 28.14 -14.17 22.82
C THR A 60 26.64 -14.33 22.93
N GLU A 61 26.05 -14.95 21.92
CA GLU A 61 24.93 -15.89 22.04
C GLU A 61 24.66 -16.51 20.67
N SER A 62 24.39 -17.80 20.71
CA SER A 62 24.39 -18.77 19.62
C SER A 62 23.38 -18.45 18.52
N ASP A 63 23.85 -18.46 17.26
CA ASP A 63 23.02 -18.79 16.10
C ASP A 63 23.94 -19.32 14.98
N GLU A 64 24.12 -20.65 14.96
CA GLU A 64 24.57 -21.35 13.76
C GLU A 64 23.43 -21.34 12.73
N SER A 65 23.49 -20.41 11.78
CA SER A 65 23.09 -20.70 10.40
C SER A 65 23.95 -19.87 9.45
N SER A 66 25.20 -20.29 9.31
CA SER A 66 26.08 -19.82 8.26
C SER A 66 25.71 -20.48 6.93
N THR A 67 25.25 -19.66 6.00
CA THR A 67 25.20 -19.96 4.58
C THR A 67 26.62 -20.17 4.05
N ILE A 68 27.07 -21.43 3.93
CA ILE A 68 28.21 -21.80 3.08
C ILE A 68 27.87 -23.12 2.38
N SER A 69 27.66 -23.05 1.06
CA SER A 69 27.76 -24.20 0.18
C SER A 69 29.24 -24.55 0.00
N SER A 70 29.60 -25.80 0.24
CA SER A 70 30.78 -26.41 -0.36
C SER A 70 30.54 -27.89 -0.60
N GLU A 71 30.90 -28.30 -1.81
CA GLU A 71 30.87 -29.64 -2.39
C GLU A 71 31.58 -30.71 -1.54
N ILE A 72 31.13 -31.97 -1.63
CA ILE A 72 31.92 -33.22 -1.75
C ILE A 72 30.94 -34.37 -2.06
N GLY A 73 31.29 -35.23 -3.02
CA GLY A 73 30.43 -36.30 -3.55
C GLY A 73 30.63 -37.70 -2.96
N LEU A 74 29.74 -38.62 -3.41
CA LEU A 74 29.78 -40.10 -3.40
C LEU A 74 29.99 -40.76 -2.02
N ASP A 75 29.17 -41.70 -1.54
CA ASP A 75 28.70 -42.92 -2.20
C ASP A 75 27.59 -43.63 -1.38
N SER A 76 26.92 -44.57 -2.03
CA SER A 76 25.91 -45.57 -1.60
C SER A 76 25.59 -45.82 -0.10
N THR A 77 24.31 -45.96 0.27
CA THR A 77 23.62 -47.26 0.47
C THR A 77 22.17 -47.07 1.00
N THR A 78 21.33 -48.01 0.61
CA THR A 78 19.91 -48.22 0.97
C THR A 78 19.71 -48.58 2.44
N ASP A 79 18.69 -48.02 3.10
CA ASP A 79 17.54 -48.76 3.66
C ASP A 79 16.63 -47.84 4.49
N GLY A 80 15.32 -48.06 4.36
CA GLY A 80 14.28 -47.17 4.88
C GLY A 80 13.98 -47.34 6.37
N ILE A 81 13.08 -46.48 6.88
CA ILE A 81 12.12 -46.75 7.95
C ILE A 81 11.04 -45.66 7.90
N ASN A 82 9.78 -46.11 7.93
CA ASN A 82 8.57 -45.31 8.09
C ASN A 82 8.39 -44.83 9.54
N SER A 83 7.55 -43.80 9.67
CA SER A 83 6.81 -43.40 10.88
C SER A 83 7.57 -42.68 12.01
N ALA A 84 7.38 -41.36 12.05
CA ALA A 84 7.05 -40.63 13.28
C ALA A 84 6.35 -39.31 12.89
N ILE A 85 5.06 -39.41 12.57
CA ILE A 85 4.14 -38.26 12.65
C ILE A 85 3.79 -38.13 14.13
N GLY A 86 4.13 -37.00 14.72
CA GLY A 86 3.69 -36.64 16.05
C GLY A 86 4.77 -35.91 16.82
N GLU A 87 4.92 -34.61 16.60
CA GLU A 87 5.38 -33.73 17.67
C GLU A 87 4.55 -32.44 17.66
N SER A 88 4.07 -32.16 18.86
CA SER A 88 3.03 -31.22 19.24
C SER A 88 3.36 -29.78 18.89
N SER A 89 2.37 -29.07 18.36
CA SER A 89 2.30 -27.61 18.25
C SER A 89 2.51 -26.97 19.63
N GLN A 90 3.76 -26.61 19.96
CA GLN A 90 4.04 -25.77 21.12
C GLN A 90 3.59 -24.35 20.80
N VAL A 91 2.53 -23.94 21.51
CA VAL A 91 2.02 -22.58 21.56
C VAL A 91 3.11 -21.66 22.10
N HIS A 92 3.82 -20.95 21.22
CA HIS A 92 4.69 -19.87 21.65
C HIS A 92 3.84 -18.71 22.17
N LYS A 93 3.92 -18.48 23.49
CA LYS A 93 3.39 -17.28 24.14
C LYS A 93 4.09 -16.04 23.58
N PHE A 94 3.30 -15.02 23.23
CA PHE A 94 3.79 -13.69 22.83
C PHE A 94 4.57 -13.04 23.98
N GLU A 95 5.89 -12.88 23.83
CA GLU A 95 6.74 -12.20 24.83
C GLU A 95 7.39 -10.88 24.32
N GLY A 96 6.99 -10.36 23.16
CA GLY A 96 7.47 -9.07 22.63
C GLY A 96 6.44 -7.94 22.75
N SER A 97 6.90 -6.72 23.09
CA SER A 97 6.12 -5.49 22.89
C SER A 97 5.81 -5.33 21.40
N GLY A 98 4.54 -5.11 21.03
CA GLY A 98 4.14 -4.93 19.63
C GLY A 98 4.81 -3.71 18.96
N MET A 99 4.91 -3.73 17.63
CA MET A 99 5.45 -2.63 16.82
C MET A 99 4.33 -1.76 16.25
N THR A 100 4.59 -0.46 16.15
CA THR A 100 3.66 0.52 15.57
C THR A 100 3.99 0.80 14.10
N LEU A 101 2.95 0.88 13.27
CA LEU A 101 3.05 1.18 11.84
C LEU A 101 2.34 2.49 11.51
N LEU A 102 3.00 3.33 10.71
CA LEU A 102 2.42 4.48 10.01
C LEU A 102 2.35 4.18 8.51
N ASP A 103 1.15 4.24 7.93
CA ASP A 103 0.90 4.05 6.49
C ASP A 103 0.66 5.40 5.80
N LEU A 104 1.60 5.80 4.94
CA LEU A 104 1.53 7.05 4.17
C LEU A 104 1.02 6.78 2.75
N TYR A 105 0.12 7.62 2.26
CA TYR A 105 -0.57 7.40 0.98
C TYR A 105 -1.30 6.04 0.99
N SER A 106 -1.98 5.78 2.10
CA SER A 106 -2.43 4.44 2.48
C SER A 106 -3.43 3.84 1.50
N GLY A 107 -4.13 4.68 0.73
CA GLY A 107 -5.34 4.28 0.03
C GLY A 107 -6.30 3.62 1.03
N CYS A 108 -6.88 2.50 0.63
CA CYS A 108 -7.72 1.67 1.49
C CYS A 108 -6.93 0.79 2.50
N GLY A 109 -5.61 0.91 2.58
CA GLY A 109 -4.78 0.20 3.56
C GLY A 109 -4.35 -1.21 3.15
N ALA A 110 -4.31 -1.52 1.85
CA ALA A 110 -3.97 -2.87 1.39
C ALA A 110 -2.53 -3.28 1.77
N MET A 111 -1.56 -2.36 1.64
CA MET A 111 -0.17 -2.62 1.98
C MET A 111 0.02 -2.79 3.49
N SER A 112 -0.50 -1.88 4.31
CA SER A 112 -0.44 -2.01 5.78
C SER A 112 -1.15 -3.25 6.28
N THR A 113 -2.31 -3.59 5.72
CA THR A 113 -3.02 -4.84 6.08
C THR A 113 -2.17 -6.07 5.77
N GLY A 114 -1.60 -6.15 4.55
CA GLY A 114 -0.74 -7.26 4.15
C GLY A 114 0.51 -7.39 5.03
N LEU A 115 1.13 -6.26 5.40
CA LEU A 115 2.27 -6.24 6.32
C LEU A 115 1.90 -6.73 7.71
N CYS A 116 0.80 -6.26 8.29
CA CYS A 116 0.36 -6.68 9.62
C CYS A 116 0.00 -8.17 9.66
N LEU A 117 -0.65 -8.69 8.61
CA LEU A 117 -0.94 -10.12 8.48
C LEU A 117 0.35 -10.94 8.35
N GLY A 118 1.27 -10.55 7.46
CA GLY A 118 2.56 -11.24 7.29
C GLY A 118 3.45 -11.21 8.54
N ALA A 119 3.47 -10.09 9.26
CA ALA A 119 4.16 -9.96 10.54
C ALA A 119 3.55 -10.90 11.59
N SER A 120 2.23 -10.99 11.64
CA SER A 120 1.53 -11.89 12.59
C SER A 120 1.89 -13.36 12.36
N LEU A 121 2.02 -13.79 11.10
CA LEU A 121 2.50 -15.14 10.75
C LEU A 121 3.94 -15.40 11.20
N SER A 122 4.74 -14.34 11.35
CA SER A 122 6.12 -14.40 11.85
C SER A 122 6.20 -14.27 13.39
N GLY A 123 5.06 -14.27 14.09
CA GLY A 123 4.97 -14.08 15.54
C GLY A 123 5.15 -12.62 16.00
N LEU A 124 5.19 -11.65 15.09
CA LEU A 124 5.34 -10.23 15.39
C LEU A 124 3.99 -9.53 15.39
N LYS A 125 3.62 -8.90 16.50
CA LYS A 125 2.43 -8.03 16.57
C LYS A 125 2.74 -6.66 15.97
N LEU A 126 2.51 -6.50 14.67
CA LEU A 126 2.53 -5.20 13.99
C LEU A 126 1.12 -4.61 13.92
N VAL A 127 0.96 -3.35 14.31
CA VAL A 127 -0.35 -2.68 14.31
C VAL A 127 -0.24 -1.35 13.57
N THR A 128 -1.09 -1.16 12.55
CA THR A 128 -1.31 0.15 11.93
C THR A 128 -1.92 1.07 12.97
N ARG A 129 -1.13 2.04 13.46
CA ARG A 129 -1.60 3.01 14.46
C ARG A 129 -2.08 4.29 13.81
N TRP A 130 -1.44 4.68 12.70
CA TRP A 130 -1.77 5.89 11.96
C TRP A 130 -1.79 5.61 10.47
N ALA A 131 -2.72 6.23 9.76
CA ALA A 131 -2.77 6.19 8.30
C ALA A 131 -3.12 7.59 7.75
N VAL A 132 -2.51 7.95 6.61
CA VAL A 132 -2.67 9.27 5.99
C VAL A 132 -2.99 9.10 4.51
N ASP A 133 -4.14 9.65 4.08
CA ASP A 133 -4.52 9.73 2.68
C ASP A 133 -5.40 10.95 2.41
N ILE A 134 -5.25 11.58 1.24
CA ILE A 134 -6.04 12.76 0.88
C ILE A 134 -7.45 12.39 0.39
N ASN A 135 -7.70 11.13 0.04
CA ASN A 135 -8.98 10.68 -0.46
C ASN A 135 -9.93 10.24 0.67
N PRO A 136 -11.07 10.92 0.87
CA PRO A 136 -11.97 10.61 1.99
C PRO A 136 -12.54 9.18 1.93
N HIS A 137 -12.81 8.65 0.74
CA HIS A 137 -13.36 7.29 0.58
C HIS A 137 -12.33 6.19 0.88
N ALA A 138 -11.07 6.47 0.57
CA ALA A 138 -9.96 5.61 0.93
C ALA A 138 -9.79 5.55 2.46
N CYS A 139 -9.83 6.72 3.11
CA CYS A 139 -9.80 6.83 4.57
C CYS A 139 -10.97 6.11 5.23
N GLU A 140 -12.20 6.33 4.75
CA GLU A 140 -13.40 5.66 5.25
C GLU A 140 -13.26 4.13 5.18
N SER A 141 -12.80 3.63 4.04
CA SER A 141 -12.56 2.19 3.86
C SER A 141 -11.53 1.64 4.83
N LEU A 142 -10.40 2.33 5.03
CA LEU A 142 -9.37 1.90 5.97
C LEU A 142 -9.90 1.90 7.41
N GLN A 143 -10.60 2.98 7.80
CA GLN A 143 -11.14 3.15 9.16
C GLN A 143 -12.17 2.06 9.51
N LEU A 144 -13.00 1.65 8.54
CA LEU A 144 -13.97 0.57 8.72
C LEU A 144 -13.31 -0.80 8.94
N ASN A 145 -12.20 -1.06 8.25
CA ASN A 145 -11.48 -2.33 8.35
C ASN A 145 -10.55 -2.40 9.58
N HIS A 146 -10.08 -1.25 10.03
CA HIS A 146 -9.13 -1.08 11.13
C HIS A 146 -9.60 0.05 12.07
N PRO A 147 -10.69 -0.17 12.86
CA PRO A 147 -11.27 0.85 13.75
C PRO A 147 -10.33 1.36 14.85
N GLU A 148 -9.24 0.65 15.11
CA GLU A 148 -8.18 1.02 16.04
C GLU A 148 -7.14 2.01 15.47
N THR A 149 -7.15 2.23 14.16
CA THR A 149 -6.22 3.11 13.45
C THR A 149 -6.72 4.55 13.49
N GLU A 150 -5.83 5.49 13.76
CA GLU A 150 -6.09 6.93 13.58
C GLU A 150 -5.92 7.28 12.10
N VAL A 151 -7.04 7.33 11.37
CA VAL A 151 -7.05 7.60 9.93
C VAL A 151 -7.26 9.09 9.68
N ARG A 152 -6.30 9.71 8.97
CA ARG A 152 -6.28 11.14 8.73
C ARG A 152 -6.54 11.43 7.25
N ASN A 153 -7.61 12.20 6.99
CA ASN A 153 -7.94 12.66 5.65
C ASN A 153 -7.31 14.03 5.36
N GLU A 154 -6.03 14.04 5.03
CA GLU A 154 -5.24 15.25 4.78
C GLU A 154 -4.05 14.96 3.85
N ALA A 155 -3.38 16.00 3.35
CA ALA A 155 -2.18 15.86 2.54
C ALA A 155 -0.98 15.45 3.41
N ALA A 156 -0.01 14.74 2.83
CA ALA A 156 1.16 14.25 3.59
C ALA A 156 2.07 15.41 4.05
N GLU A 157 2.16 16.48 3.27
CA GLU A 157 2.89 17.70 3.61
C GLU A 157 2.26 18.45 4.79
N ASP A 158 0.93 18.49 4.84
CA ASP A 158 0.17 19.07 5.95
C ASP A 158 0.33 18.21 7.20
N PHE A 159 0.29 16.88 7.05
CA PHE A 159 0.57 15.96 8.14
C PHE A 159 1.99 16.16 8.69
N LEU A 160 3.03 16.29 7.84
CA LEU A 160 4.39 16.57 8.29
C LEU A 160 4.47 17.89 9.08
N SER A 161 3.76 18.92 8.63
CA SER A 161 3.71 20.21 9.32
C SER A 161 2.98 20.09 10.66
N LEU A 162 1.87 19.35 10.70
CA LEU A 162 1.13 19.01 11.91
C LEU A 162 2.02 18.26 12.91
N LEU A 163 2.84 17.30 12.47
CA LEU A 163 3.75 16.56 13.36
C LEU A 163 4.79 17.48 14.03
N LYS A 164 5.26 18.50 13.32
CA LYS A 164 6.20 19.50 13.88
C LYS A 164 5.51 20.40 14.89
N GLU A 165 4.34 20.94 14.55
CA GLU A 165 3.54 21.76 15.47
C GLU A 165 3.08 20.96 16.69
N TRP A 166 2.74 19.69 16.52
CA TRP A 166 2.38 18.77 17.59
C TRP A 166 3.52 18.56 18.59
N ALA A 167 4.76 18.43 18.10
CA ALA A 167 5.94 18.34 18.96
C ALA A 167 6.13 19.63 19.78
N THR A 168 6.00 20.80 19.14
CA THR A 168 6.05 22.11 19.81
C THR A 168 4.98 22.22 20.90
N LEU A 169 3.72 21.85 20.61
CA LEU A 169 2.65 21.85 21.60
C LEU A 169 2.93 20.92 22.78
N CYS A 170 3.46 19.72 22.52
CA CYS A 170 3.82 18.78 23.58
C CYS A 170 4.95 19.34 24.47
N GLU A 171 5.90 20.07 23.89
CA GLU A 171 6.97 20.77 24.60
C GLU A 171 6.43 21.93 25.45
N ASP A 172 5.60 22.80 24.87
CA ASP A 172 4.98 23.96 25.53
C ASP A 172 4.17 23.57 26.77
N PHE A 173 3.55 22.38 26.74
CA PHE A 173 2.81 21.83 27.88
C PHE A 173 3.62 20.90 28.78
N SER A 174 4.94 20.82 28.57
CA SER A 174 5.91 20.04 29.36
C SER A 174 5.56 18.56 29.45
N LEU A 175 5.13 17.97 28.33
CA LEU A 175 4.75 16.55 28.25
C LEU A 175 5.92 15.65 27.84
N LEU A 176 6.92 16.22 27.16
CA LEU A 176 8.14 15.52 26.78
C LEU A 176 8.96 15.16 28.03
N GLY A 177 9.43 13.91 28.14
CA GLY A 177 10.21 13.40 29.29
C GLY A 177 9.39 12.71 30.39
N SER A 178 8.06 12.82 30.38
CA SER A 178 7.19 11.98 31.21
C SER A 178 6.94 10.64 30.52
N ARG A 179 7.26 9.51 31.17
CA ARG A 179 7.07 8.16 30.61
C ARG A 179 5.60 8.00 30.19
N ARG A 180 5.33 7.78 28.89
CA ARG A 180 3.97 7.45 28.45
C ARG A 180 3.57 6.12 29.11
N PRO A 181 2.40 6.03 29.77
CA PRO A 181 1.90 4.75 30.23
C PRO A 181 1.69 3.83 29.02
N GLU A 182 2.03 2.55 29.15
CA GLU A 182 1.79 1.55 28.10
C GLU A 182 0.30 1.54 27.72
N VAL A 183 0.03 1.58 26.42
CA VAL A 183 -1.34 1.60 25.87
C VAL A 183 -2.03 0.28 26.25
N VAL A 184 -2.95 0.33 27.22
CA VAL A 184 -3.88 -0.77 27.50
C VAL A 184 -4.76 -0.95 26.26
N ASN A 185 -4.76 -2.16 25.68
CA ASN A 185 -5.60 -2.50 24.52
C ASN A 185 -7.06 -2.05 24.78
N PRO A 186 -7.69 -1.26 23.90
CA PRO A 186 -9.06 -0.79 24.08
C PRO A 186 -10.13 -1.88 23.82
N ILE A 187 -9.76 -3.16 23.78
CA ILE A 187 -10.64 -4.26 23.32
C ILE A 187 -11.45 -4.91 24.45
N SER A 188 -11.22 -4.59 25.73
CA SER A 188 -11.96 -5.24 26.82
C SER A 188 -13.16 -4.46 27.38
N ASN A 189 -13.46 -3.22 26.98
CA ASN A 189 -14.61 -2.46 27.51
C ASN A 189 -15.30 -1.60 26.43
N ARG A 190 -15.90 -2.21 25.41
CA ARG A 190 -16.95 -1.54 24.59
C ARG A 190 -18.35 -2.13 24.81
N SER A 191 -18.57 -2.71 25.99
CA SER A 191 -19.89 -3.10 26.49
C SER A 191 -20.13 -2.63 27.94
N GLY A 192 -19.31 -1.73 28.45
CA GLY A 192 -19.62 -0.95 29.64
C GLY A 192 -20.13 0.41 29.19
N SER A 193 -21.28 0.82 29.68
CA SER A 193 -21.58 2.24 29.82
C SER A 193 -20.42 2.87 30.60
N ASP A 194 -19.56 3.62 29.92
CA ASP A 194 -18.67 4.56 30.59
C ASP A 194 -19.57 5.68 31.14
N ASP A 195 -20.19 5.37 32.28
CA ASP A 195 -20.52 6.36 33.30
C ASP A 195 -19.17 6.88 33.83
N ASP A 196 -18.46 7.66 33.01
CA ASP A 196 -17.53 8.63 33.55
C ASP A 196 -18.43 9.66 34.23
N GLU A 197 -18.41 9.66 35.56
CA GLU A 197 -18.91 10.74 36.39
C GLU A 197 -18.18 12.02 35.95
N ASP A 198 -18.76 12.70 34.95
CA ASP A 198 -18.52 14.10 34.71
C ASP A 198 -18.88 14.80 36.04
N GLU A 199 -17.86 15.16 36.84
CA GLU A 199 -17.99 16.28 37.79
C GLU A 199 -18.17 17.56 36.97
N ASP A 200 -19.29 17.62 36.24
CA ASP A 200 -19.83 18.82 35.64
C ASP A 200 -20.31 19.69 36.79
N GLY A 201 -19.46 20.64 37.18
CA GLY A 201 -19.96 21.91 37.67
C GLY A 201 -20.75 22.59 36.57
N ASP A 202 -21.97 22.12 36.30
CA ASP A 202 -22.96 22.78 35.47
C ASP A 202 -23.39 24.06 36.20
N ASP A 203 -22.66 25.14 35.97
CA ASP A 203 -23.28 26.45 36.09
C ASP A 203 -24.25 26.55 34.91
N GLY A 204 -25.50 26.16 35.15
CA GLY A 204 -26.63 26.18 34.21
C GLY A 204 -27.05 27.59 33.80
N SER A 205 -26.10 28.51 33.63
CA SER A 205 -26.31 29.82 33.07
C SER A 205 -26.54 29.68 31.55
N PRO A 206 -27.71 30.08 31.03
CA PRO A 206 -28.00 29.99 29.59
C PRO A 206 -27.04 30.89 28.81
N VAL A 207 -26.36 30.31 27.80
CA VAL A 207 -25.50 31.08 26.89
C VAL A 207 -26.32 32.21 26.25
N PRO A 208 -25.89 33.48 26.35
CA PRO A 208 -26.60 34.61 25.77
C PRO A 208 -26.88 34.42 24.27
N ARG A 209 -28.01 34.95 23.77
CA ARG A 209 -28.35 34.86 22.35
C ARG A 209 -27.26 35.48 21.47
N GLY A 210 -26.65 34.68 20.61
CA GLY A 210 -25.59 35.09 19.68
C GLY A 210 -24.17 34.80 20.16
N GLU A 211 -24.02 34.24 21.37
CA GLU A 211 -22.74 33.75 21.89
C GLU A 211 -22.65 32.23 21.73
N PHE A 212 -21.45 31.72 21.47
CA PHE A 212 -21.16 30.29 21.34
C PHE A 212 -20.08 29.91 22.35
N GLU A 213 -20.34 28.85 23.12
CA GLU A 213 -19.42 28.35 24.14
C GLU A 213 -18.76 27.05 23.67
N VAL A 214 -17.43 26.98 23.79
CA VAL A 214 -16.65 25.77 23.49
C VAL A 214 -16.93 24.72 24.56
N LYS A 215 -17.52 23.58 24.18
CA LYS A 215 -17.69 22.43 25.09
C LYS A 215 -16.39 21.62 25.19
N LYS A 216 -15.80 21.24 24.05
CA LYS A 216 -14.51 20.52 24.00
C LYS A 216 -13.87 20.60 22.61
N LEU A 217 -12.58 20.27 22.54
CA LEU A 217 -11.87 20.06 21.28
C LEU A 217 -11.91 18.58 20.92
N VAL A 218 -12.14 18.24 19.65
CA VAL A 218 -12.34 16.86 19.19
C VAL A 218 -11.31 16.40 18.17
N ALA A 219 -10.69 17.31 17.42
CA ALA A 219 -9.63 16.97 16.46
C ALA A 219 -8.66 18.14 16.28
N ILE A 220 -7.53 17.87 15.63
CA ILE A 220 -6.50 18.83 15.25
C ILE A 220 -6.06 18.54 13.81
N CYS A 221 -5.76 19.57 13.04
CA CYS A 221 -5.14 19.45 11.72
C CYS A 221 -4.24 20.65 11.43
N TYR A 222 -3.39 20.50 10.42
CA TYR A 222 -2.64 21.61 9.83
C TYR A 222 -3.10 21.81 8.40
N GLY A 223 -3.07 23.04 7.90
CA GLY A 223 -3.50 23.40 6.56
C GLY A 223 -4.64 24.42 6.60
N ASP A 224 -5.53 24.36 5.61
CA ASP A 224 -6.64 25.31 5.47
C ASP A 224 -7.98 24.56 5.35
N PRO A 225 -8.47 23.96 6.44
CA PRO A 225 -9.67 23.13 6.43
C PRO A 225 -10.96 23.90 6.10
N ASN A 226 -10.90 25.25 6.12
CA ASN A 226 -12.03 26.13 5.82
C ASN A 226 -11.92 26.76 4.42
N GLU A 227 -10.88 26.46 3.64
CA GLU A 227 -10.65 26.99 2.28
C GLU A 227 -10.65 28.54 2.20
N ILE A 228 -10.07 29.20 3.21
CA ILE A 228 -10.03 30.68 3.32
C ILE A 228 -8.66 31.29 2.98
N ASN A 229 -7.76 30.51 2.37
CA ASN A 229 -6.37 30.81 2.07
C ASN A 229 -5.55 31.23 3.30
N LYS A 230 -5.77 30.54 4.44
CA LYS A 230 -4.99 30.76 5.68
C LYS A 230 -4.50 29.42 6.22
N PRO A 231 -3.40 28.87 5.68
CA PRO A 231 -2.82 27.65 6.21
C PRO A 231 -2.27 27.90 7.61
N GLY A 232 -2.55 26.97 8.54
CA GLY A 232 -2.08 27.06 9.91
C GLY A 232 -2.56 25.88 10.74
N LEU A 233 -2.46 26.00 12.07
CA LEU A 233 -2.92 24.98 13.00
C LEU A 233 -4.38 25.24 13.40
N TYR A 234 -5.23 24.24 13.20
CA TYR A 234 -6.66 24.31 13.49
C TYR A 234 -7.09 23.21 14.46
N PHE A 235 -8.06 23.53 15.31
CA PHE A 235 -8.74 22.57 16.16
C PHE A 235 -10.21 22.46 15.78
N LYS A 236 -10.73 21.25 15.78
CA LYS A 236 -12.16 21.01 15.60
C LYS A 236 -12.87 21.17 16.94
N VAL A 237 -13.84 22.06 16.99
CA VAL A 237 -14.53 22.50 18.21
C VAL A 237 -15.92 21.87 18.27
N ARG A 238 -16.25 21.23 19.40
CA ARG A 238 -17.61 20.86 19.79
C ARG A 238 -18.22 22.00 20.59
N TRP A 239 -19.33 22.55 20.12
CA TRP A 239 -20.06 23.64 20.77
C TRP A 239 -21.05 23.12 21.83
N LYS A 240 -21.21 23.85 22.93
CA LYS A 240 -22.16 23.49 24.01
C LYS A 240 -23.59 23.58 23.48
N GLY A 241 -24.36 22.51 23.68
CA GLY A 241 -25.75 22.41 23.19
C GLY A 241 -25.91 21.98 21.73
N TYR A 242 -24.81 21.68 21.02
CA TYR A 242 -24.83 21.26 19.61
C TYR A 242 -24.30 19.83 19.39
N GLY A 243 -24.70 19.23 18.27
CA GLY A 243 -24.32 17.86 17.90
C GLY A 243 -23.01 17.79 17.12
N PRO A 244 -22.48 16.58 16.85
CA PRO A 244 -21.26 16.39 16.05
C PRO A 244 -21.31 16.98 14.64
N SER A 245 -22.51 17.16 14.07
CA SER A 245 -22.72 17.77 12.75
C SER A 245 -22.39 19.26 12.72
N ASP A 246 -22.40 19.92 13.88
CA ASP A 246 -22.17 21.36 14.02
C ASP A 246 -20.72 21.67 14.42
N ASP A 247 -19.85 20.66 14.47
CA ASP A 247 -18.44 20.83 14.85
C ASP A 247 -17.67 21.60 13.76
N THR A 248 -17.05 22.73 14.12
CA THR A 248 -16.32 23.61 13.18
C THR A 248 -14.80 23.60 13.43
N TRP A 249 -14.02 23.91 12.39
CA TRP A 249 -12.58 24.09 12.51
C TRP A 249 -12.24 25.55 12.85
N GLU A 250 -11.62 25.76 14.02
CA GLU A 250 -11.21 27.08 14.49
C GLU A 250 -9.67 27.18 14.54
N PRO A 251 -9.08 28.30 14.08
CA PRO A 251 -7.64 28.50 14.12
C PRO A 251 -7.15 28.64 15.57
N ILE A 252 -5.92 28.22 15.85
CA ILE A 252 -5.33 28.30 17.21
C ILE A 252 -5.34 29.72 17.78
N GLU A 253 -5.18 30.77 16.95
CA GLU A 253 -5.24 32.16 17.38
C GLU A 253 -6.63 32.54 17.91
N GLY A 254 -7.68 31.94 17.33
CA GLY A 254 -9.08 32.12 17.75
C GLY A 254 -9.37 31.50 19.12
N LEU A 255 -8.57 30.52 19.54
CA LEU A 255 -8.73 29.79 20.81
C LEU A 255 -7.88 30.36 21.95
N SER A 256 -7.40 31.60 21.82
CA SER A 256 -6.54 32.25 22.82
C SER A 256 -7.15 32.35 24.23
N LYS A 257 -8.50 32.39 24.33
CA LYS A 257 -9.24 32.37 25.60
C LYS A 257 -9.46 30.94 26.18
N CYS A 258 -9.23 29.91 25.38
CA CYS A 258 -9.52 28.50 25.69
C CYS A 258 -8.25 27.67 25.95
N LYS A 259 -7.16 28.30 26.44
CA LYS A 259 -5.86 27.62 26.67
C LYS A 259 -5.95 26.37 27.54
N LYS A 260 -6.88 26.32 28.50
CA LYS A 260 -7.10 25.14 29.35
C LYS A 260 -7.61 23.96 28.53
N SER A 261 -8.63 24.17 27.69
CA SER A 261 -9.20 23.16 26.80
C SER A 261 -8.18 22.66 25.77
N VAL A 262 -7.33 23.55 25.24
CA VAL A 262 -6.21 23.16 24.36
C VAL A 262 -5.23 22.26 25.12
N LYS A 263 -4.81 22.65 26.33
CA LYS A 263 -3.90 21.86 27.16
C LYS A 263 -4.47 20.49 27.51
N GLU A 264 -5.75 20.41 27.82
CA GLU A 264 -6.45 19.15 28.11
C GLU A 264 -6.51 18.24 26.88
N PHE A 265 -6.87 18.79 25.73
CA PHE A 265 -6.87 18.07 24.46
C PHE A 265 -5.47 17.51 24.13
N VAL A 266 -4.43 18.35 24.21
CA VAL A 266 -3.05 17.92 23.92
C VAL A 266 -2.59 16.85 24.92
N LYS A 267 -2.88 17.01 26.21
CA LYS A 267 -2.57 15.99 27.23
C LYS A 267 -3.25 14.66 26.96
N LYS A 268 -4.55 14.68 26.61
CA LYS A 268 -5.31 13.48 26.27
C LYS A 268 -4.77 12.84 24.99
N GLY A 269 -4.55 13.63 23.95
CA GLY A 269 -3.99 13.20 22.66
C GLY A 269 -2.60 12.60 22.79
N TYR A 270 -1.73 13.18 23.61
CA TYR A 270 -0.39 12.66 23.91
C TYR A 270 -0.45 11.30 24.61
N ARG A 271 -1.35 11.13 25.59
CA ARG A 271 -1.54 9.85 26.29
C ARG A 271 -2.10 8.77 25.36
N SER A 272 -3.05 9.11 24.51
CA SER A 272 -3.66 8.19 23.54
C SER A 272 -2.81 8.01 22.26
N SER A 273 -1.73 8.76 22.11
CA SER A 273 -0.86 8.78 20.93
C SER A 273 -1.64 9.01 19.62
N ILE A 274 -2.53 10.02 19.59
CA ILE A 274 -3.33 10.36 18.40
C ILE A 274 -2.47 10.85 17.22
N LEU A 275 -1.28 11.36 17.52
CA LEU A 275 -0.26 11.77 16.57
C LEU A 275 1.11 11.26 17.05
N PRO A 276 1.95 10.73 16.14
CA PRO A 276 3.27 10.24 16.51
C PRO A 276 4.24 11.40 16.76
N LEU A 277 5.17 11.19 17.68
CA LEU A 277 6.41 11.94 17.82
C LEU A 277 7.61 11.09 17.35
N PRO A 278 8.78 11.71 17.10
CA PRO A 278 9.99 10.93 16.84
C PRO A 278 10.24 9.87 17.91
N GLY A 279 10.43 8.62 17.48
CA GLY A 279 10.54 7.44 18.36
C GLY A 279 9.24 6.69 18.65
N ASP A 280 8.06 7.22 18.30
CA ASP A 280 6.78 6.53 18.49
C ASP A 280 6.44 5.53 17.37
N VAL A 281 7.08 5.69 16.20
CA VAL A 281 6.80 4.90 14.98
C VAL A 281 7.92 3.91 14.76
N ASP A 282 7.64 2.61 14.85
CA ASP A 282 8.63 1.57 14.55
C ASP A 282 8.75 1.30 13.04
N PHE A 283 7.65 1.42 12.30
CA PHE A 283 7.61 1.07 10.88
C PHE A 283 6.87 2.17 10.08
N ILE A 284 7.45 2.61 8.96
CA ILE A 284 6.73 3.42 7.96
C ILE A 284 6.60 2.62 6.65
N CYS A 285 5.38 2.52 6.13
CA CYS A 285 5.15 2.10 4.75
C CYS A 285 4.50 3.21 3.93
N GLY A 286 4.68 3.20 2.61
CA GLY A 286 3.93 4.11 1.76
C GLY A 286 4.23 4.00 0.26
N GLY A 287 3.27 4.46 -0.54
CA GLY A 287 3.35 4.47 -2.01
C GLY A 287 3.30 5.90 -2.58
N PRO A 288 4.37 6.71 -2.44
CA PRO A 288 4.33 8.11 -2.83
C PRO A 288 4.04 8.26 -4.34
N PRO A 289 2.97 8.98 -4.73
CA PRO A 289 2.59 9.09 -6.13
C PRO A 289 3.65 9.85 -6.93
N CYS A 290 4.15 9.23 -8.01
CA CYS A 290 5.10 9.82 -8.94
C CYS A 290 4.47 9.89 -10.34
N GLN A 291 3.61 10.89 -10.59
CA GLN A 291 2.85 10.95 -11.85
C GLN A 291 3.66 11.50 -13.03
N GLY A 292 4.81 12.13 -12.76
CA GLY A 292 5.69 12.69 -13.80
C GLY A 292 6.38 11.64 -14.65
N VAL A 293 6.48 10.38 -14.20
CA VAL A 293 7.32 9.36 -14.85
C VAL A 293 6.62 8.46 -15.86
N SER A 294 5.30 8.56 -16.01
CA SER A 294 4.51 7.64 -16.83
C SER A 294 3.84 8.30 -18.04
N GLY A 295 3.50 7.48 -19.05
CA GLY A 295 2.68 7.88 -20.19
C GLY A 295 3.27 9.03 -21.02
N PHE A 296 2.49 10.10 -21.21
CA PHE A 296 2.89 11.29 -21.97
C PHE A 296 3.93 12.16 -21.25
N ASN A 297 4.12 12.00 -19.93
CA ASN A 297 5.07 12.81 -19.15
C ASN A 297 6.50 12.25 -19.15
N ARG A 298 6.70 11.00 -19.63
CA ARG A 298 7.98 10.28 -19.60
C ARG A 298 9.19 10.96 -20.27
N PHE A 299 8.98 12.02 -21.05
CA PHE A 299 10.02 12.78 -21.74
C PHE A 299 10.08 14.25 -21.31
N ARG A 300 9.29 14.65 -20.31
CA ARG A 300 9.28 16.02 -19.77
C ARG A 300 10.12 16.09 -18.51
N ASN A 301 10.78 17.22 -18.27
CA ASN A 301 11.51 17.52 -17.04
C ASN A 301 12.60 16.49 -16.65
N THR A 302 13.24 15.85 -17.63
CA THR A 302 14.26 14.81 -17.39
C THR A 302 15.53 15.33 -16.74
N GLU A 303 15.83 16.62 -16.88
CA GLU A 303 17.02 17.27 -16.29
C GLU A 303 16.86 17.56 -14.79
N ALA A 304 15.64 17.84 -14.34
CA ALA A 304 15.33 18.09 -12.93
C ALA A 304 14.01 17.41 -12.49
N PRO A 305 13.97 16.06 -12.42
CA PRO A 305 12.76 15.29 -12.09
C PRO A 305 12.02 15.70 -10.82
N LEU A 306 12.75 16.15 -9.78
CA LEU A 306 12.17 16.52 -8.48
C LEU A 306 11.58 17.93 -8.46
N ASN A 307 11.97 18.80 -9.41
CA ASN A 307 11.35 20.11 -9.56
C ASN A 307 9.95 19.99 -10.18
N ASP A 308 9.61 18.82 -10.74
CA ASP A 308 8.25 18.54 -11.16
C ASP A 308 7.36 18.35 -9.91
N PRO A 309 6.35 19.19 -9.69
CA PRO A 309 5.46 19.07 -8.53
C PRO A 309 4.77 17.69 -8.47
N LYS A 310 4.64 16.99 -9.60
CA LYS A 310 4.06 15.63 -9.67
C LYS A 310 4.92 14.53 -9.07
N ASN A 311 6.18 14.81 -8.77
CA ASN A 311 7.11 13.88 -8.11
C ASN A 311 7.48 14.34 -6.69
N HIS A 312 6.96 15.50 -6.25
CA HIS A 312 7.30 16.11 -4.95
C HIS A 312 6.96 15.21 -3.76
N GLN A 313 5.93 14.37 -3.89
CA GLN A 313 5.50 13.46 -2.83
C GLN A 313 6.56 12.41 -2.45
N LEU A 314 7.52 12.10 -3.34
CA LEU A 314 8.68 11.28 -2.97
C LEU A 314 9.61 12.00 -1.97
N VAL A 315 9.74 13.33 -2.10
CA VAL A 315 10.52 14.16 -1.17
C VAL A 315 9.83 14.20 0.18
N VAL A 316 8.52 14.48 0.19
CA VAL A 316 7.69 14.52 1.42
C VAL A 316 7.75 13.19 2.18
N PHE A 317 7.61 12.05 1.50
CA PHE A 317 7.76 10.73 2.10
C PHE A 317 9.12 10.57 2.81
N MET A 318 10.21 10.92 2.13
CA MET A 318 11.56 10.84 2.70
C MET A 318 11.79 11.84 3.84
N ASP A 319 11.12 12.98 3.83
CA ASP A 319 11.20 13.98 4.90
C ASP A 319 10.43 13.53 6.15
N ILE A 320 9.30 12.84 6.00
CA ILE A 320 8.59 12.21 7.13
C ILE A 320 9.43 11.08 7.73
N VAL A 321 10.04 10.22 6.90
CA VAL A 321 10.99 9.19 7.35
C VAL A 321 12.17 9.83 8.09
N ASN A 322 12.71 10.92 7.57
CA ASN A 322 13.81 11.64 8.22
C ASN A 322 13.39 12.24 9.57
N TYR A 323 12.17 12.74 9.69
CA TYR A 323 11.67 13.35 10.91
C TYR A 323 11.35 12.31 12.00
N LEU A 324 10.65 11.24 11.64
CA LEU A 324 10.19 10.22 12.60
C LEU A 324 11.23 9.14 12.92
N LYS A 325 12.20 8.92 12.03
CA LYS A 325 13.29 7.94 12.15
C LYS A 325 12.82 6.53 12.57
N PRO A 326 11.92 5.88 11.79
CA PRO A 326 11.42 4.55 12.14
C PRO A 326 12.52 3.47 12.09
N LYS A 327 12.32 2.35 12.77
CA LYS A 327 13.23 1.19 12.68
C LYS A 327 13.25 0.58 11.27
N TYR A 328 12.08 0.54 10.62
CA TYR A 328 11.90 -0.02 9.29
C TYR A 328 11.13 0.92 8.37
N VAL A 329 11.49 0.90 7.09
CA VAL A 329 10.83 1.64 6.01
C VAL A 329 10.54 0.68 4.87
N LEU A 330 9.32 0.71 4.34
CA LEU A 330 8.96 0.04 3.09
C LEU A 330 8.28 1.02 2.14
N MET A 331 8.97 1.38 1.06
CA MET A 331 8.40 2.21 0.00
C MET A 331 8.03 1.34 -1.20
N GLU A 332 6.78 1.44 -1.66
CA GLU A 332 6.31 0.83 -2.92
C GLU A 332 6.26 1.86 -4.04
N ASN A 333 6.55 1.46 -5.28
CA ASN A 333 6.26 2.27 -6.45
C ASN A 333 6.19 1.49 -7.77
N VAL A 334 5.79 2.20 -8.84
CA VAL A 334 5.80 1.68 -10.22
C VAL A 334 7.22 1.48 -10.74
N VAL A 335 7.42 0.51 -11.64
CA VAL A 335 8.73 0.22 -12.27
C VAL A 335 9.28 1.42 -13.04
N ASP A 336 8.42 2.33 -13.49
CA ASP A 336 8.84 3.50 -14.29
C ASP A 336 9.77 4.45 -13.51
N ILE A 337 9.81 4.41 -12.17
CA ILE A 337 10.79 5.18 -11.38
C ILE A 337 12.24 4.77 -11.64
N LEU A 338 12.45 3.57 -12.21
CA LEU A 338 13.75 3.01 -12.60
C LEU A 338 14.05 3.20 -14.09
N LYS A 339 13.07 3.63 -14.89
CA LYS A 339 13.23 3.86 -16.33
C LYS A 339 13.38 5.34 -16.63
N PHE A 340 12.58 6.17 -15.98
CA PHE A 340 12.55 7.60 -16.21
C PHE A 340 13.85 8.27 -15.79
N ALA A 341 14.41 9.13 -16.64
CA ALA A 341 15.64 9.88 -16.39
C ALA A 341 16.81 9.01 -15.86
N GLY A 342 17.02 7.81 -16.43
CA GLY A 342 18.06 6.89 -15.97
C GLY A 342 17.79 6.26 -14.59
N GLY A 343 16.52 6.18 -14.20
CA GLY A 343 16.12 5.68 -12.88
C GLY A 343 16.35 6.67 -11.75
N PHE A 344 16.36 7.98 -12.05
CA PHE A 344 16.69 9.04 -11.10
C PHE A 344 15.87 8.93 -9.80
N LEU A 345 14.56 8.71 -9.87
CA LEU A 345 13.71 8.67 -8.66
C LEU A 345 14.02 7.46 -7.77
N GLY A 346 14.28 6.28 -8.37
CA GLY A 346 14.70 5.12 -7.59
C GLY A 346 16.08 5.31 -6.95
N ARG A 347 17.03 5.90 -7.68
CA ARG A 347 18.36 6.24 -7.14
C ARG A 347 18.27 7.29 -6.04
N TYR A 348 17.40 8.30 -6.20
CA TYR A 348 17.14 9.31 -5.19
C TYR A 348 16.61 8.68 -3.91
N ALA A 349 15.60 7.81 -4.02
CA ALA A 349 15.01 7.15 -2.86
C ALA A 349 16.05 6.30 -2.09
N MET A 350 16.83 5.49 -2.81
CA MET A 350 17.95 4.73 -2.24
C MET A 350 18.98 5.65 -1.57
N GLY A 351 19.43 6.70 -2.28
CA GLY A 351 20.42 7.64 -1.79
C GLY A 351 19.97 8.41 -0.55
N ARG A 352 18.68 8.74 -0.45
CA ARG A 352 18.08 9.36 0.76
C ARG A 352 18.16 8.43 1.97
N LEU A 353 17.84 7.14 1.81
CA LEU A 353 17.95 6.17 2.92
C LEU A 353 19.41 6.02 3.36
N VAL A 354 20.33 5.82 2.42
CA VAL A 354 21.76 5.69 2.71
C VAL A 354 22.32 6.96 3.38
N SER A 355 21.94 8.16 2.91
CA SER A 355 22.38 9.41 3.53
C SER A 355 21.78 9.64 4.93
N MET A 356 20.63 9.02 5.23
CA MET A 356 20.05 8.96 6.57
C MET A 356 20.62 7.83 7.43
N ASN A 357 21.69 7.16 6.99
CA ASN A 357 22.36 6.03 7.65
C ASN A 357 21.51 4.76 7.73
N TYR A 358 20.49 4.60 6.90
CA TYR A 358 19.74 3.35 6.84
C TYR A 358 20.51 2.31 6.01
N GLN A 359 20.48 1.07 6.47
CA GLN A 359 20.65 -0.07 5.59
C GLN A 359 19.50 -0.06 4.58
N ALA A 360 19.78 -0.40 3.33
CA ALA A 360 18.77 -0.33 2.29
C ALA A 360 18.95 -1.42 1.24
N ARG A 361 17.85 -1.86 0.63
CA ARG A 361 17.88 -2.71 -0.57
C ARG A 361 16.67 -2.43 -1.43
N LEU A 362 16.81 -2.65 -2.72
CA LEU A 362 15.79 -2.41 -3.73
C LEU A 362 15.46 -3.73 -4.45
N GLY A 363 14.17 -3.98 -4.66
CA GLY A 363 13.69 -5.22 -5.28
C GLY A 363 12.53 -4.97 -6.20
N MET A 364 12.45 -5.74 -7.28
CA MET A 364 11.28 -5.80 -8.16
C MET A 364 10.56 -7.11 -7.97
N MET A 365 9.26 -7.04 -7.65
CA MET A 365 8.44 -8.22 -7.38
C MET A 365 7.22 -8.22 -8.30
N ALA A 366 6.89 -9.38 -8.88
CA ALA A 366 5.65 -9.58 -9.62
C ALA A 366 4.59 -10.14 -8.68
N ALA A 367 3.44 -9.49 -8.57
CA ALA A 367 2.34 -9.95 -7.71
C ALA A 367 1.94 -11.41 -8.04
N GLY A 368 1.85 -11.78 -9.33
CA GLY A 368 1.48 -13.13 -9.74
C GLY A 368 2.40 -14.23 -9.21
N SER A 369 3.65 -13.91 -8.85
CA SER A 369 4.58 -14.86 -8.24
C SER A 369 4.20 -15.25 -6.81
N TYR A 370 3.18 -14.59 -6.24
CA TYR A 370 2.67 -14.79 -4.89
C TYR A 370 1.20 -15.21 -4.90
N GLY A 371 0.74 -15.85 -5.99
CA GLY A 371 -0.58 -16.49 -6.03
C GLY A 371 -1.74 -15.54 -6.32
N VAL A 372 -1.60 -14.65 -7.32
CA VAL A 372 -2.73 -13.87 -7.85
C VAL A 372 -2.78 -13.96 -9.38
N PRO A 373 -3.97 -13.95 -10.03
CA PRO A 373 -4.11 -14.07 -11.48
C PRO A 373 -3.82 -12.74 -12.21
N GLN A 374 -2.68 -12.11 -11.90
CA GLN A 374 -2.27 -10.82 -12.42
C GLN A 374 -0.75 -10.69 -12.58
N TYR A 375 -0.32 -10.03 -13.66
CA TYR A 375 1.08 -9.68 -13.88
C TYR A 375 1.40 -8.23 -13.45
N ARG A 376 1.44 -7.95 -12.14
CA ARG A 376 1.77 -6.61 -11.62
C ARG A 376 3.18 -6.56 -11.07
N MET A 377 4.08 -5.94 -11.82
CA MET A 377 5.44 -5.67 -11.35
C MET A 377 5.51 -4.35 -10.59
N ARG A 378 6.14 -4.36 -9.41
CA ARG A 378 6.35 -3.19 -8.56
C ARG A 378 7.74 -3.19 -7.95
N VAL A 379 8.21 -2.00 -7.63
CA VAL A 379 9.48 -1.75 -6.97
C VAL A 379 9.20 -1.60 -5.48
N PHE A 380 9.97 -2.29 -4.66
CA PHE A 380 9.93 -2.23 -3.21
C PHE A 380 11.31 -1.82 -2.70
N LEU A 381 11.39 -0.74 -1.94
CA LEU A 381 12.62 -0.27 -1.30
C LEU A 381 12.49 -0.53 0.21
N TRP A 382 13.34 -1.40 0.73
CA TRP A 382 13.51 -1.60 2.16
C TRP A 382 14.51 -0.59 2.70
N GLY A 383 14.18 -0.01 3.85
CA GLY A 383 15.11 0.65 4.76
C GLY A 383 15.07 -0.03 6.12
N ALA A 384 16.21 -0.25 6.74
CA ALA A 384 16.31 -0.67 8.12
C ALA A 384 17.36 0.18 8.84
N HIS A 385 17.04 0.56 10.06
CA HIS A 385 17.92 1.31 10.92
C HIS A 385 19.26 0.58 11.15
N PRO A 386 20.38 1.25 11.47
CA PRO A 386 21.67 0.59 11.62
C PRO A 386 21.72 -0.60 12.58
N MET A 387 20.93 -0.55 13.64
CA MET A 387 20.89 -1.57 14.69
C MET A 387 19.91 -2.71 14.40
N GLU A 388 19.18 -2.62 13.30
CA GLU A 388 18.12 -3.55 12.92
C GLU A 388 18.61 -4.52 11.83
N LYS A 389 17.96 -5.67 11.70
CA LYS A 389 18.30 -6.61 10.61
C LYS A 389 17.57 -6.19 9.34
N LEU A 390 18.31 -5.86 8.27
CA LEU A 390 17.69 -5.50 6.99
C LEU A 390 16.86 -6.68 6.43
N PRO A 391 15.53 -6.54 6.23
CA PRO A 391 14.67 -7.64 5.80
C PRO A 391 15.02 -8.18 4.40
N PRO A 392 14.91 -9.49 4.16
CA PRO A 392 15.00 -10.07 2.82
C PRO A 392 13.71 -9.87 2.02
N TYR A 393 13.81 -10.02 0.69
CA TYR A 393 12.63 -10.18 -0.15
C TYR A 393 12.16 -11.64 -0.10
N PRO A 394 10.85 -11.90 0.01
CA PRO A 394 10.33 -13.25 -0.09
C PRO A 394 10.53 -13.75 -1.52
N LEU A 395 10.93 -15.01 -1.68
CA LEU A 395 11.07 -15.62 -2.99
C LEU A 395 9.69 -15.96 -3.58
N PRO A 396 9.56 -16.05 -4.91
CA PRO A 396 8.34 -16.52 -5.57
C PRO A 396 7.84 -17.85 -4.99
N THR A 397 6.52 -17.97 -4.88
CA THR A 397 5.83 -19.21 -4.48
C THR A 397 5.06 -19.84 -5.63
N HIS A 398 4.70 -19.05 -6.63
CA HIS A 398 3.93 -19.48 -7.80
C HIS A 398 4.68 -19.17 -9.10
N ASP A 399 4.46 -20.02 -10.11
CA ASP A 399 4.79 -19.72 -11.50
C ASP A 399 4.03 -18.47 -11.98
N VAL A 400 4.61 -17.74 -12.92
CA VAL A 400 4.05 -16.50 -13.44
C VAL A 400 3.93 -16.53 -14.94
N ILE A 401 2.75 -16.12 -15.43
CA ILE A 401 2.47 -15.98 -16.86
C ILE A 401 2.70 -14.54 -17.27
N GLY A 402 3.58 -14.35 -18.25
CA GLY A 402 3.99 -13.03 -18.74
C GLY A 402 5.38 -12.63 -18.25
N ARG A 403 6.03 -11.75 -19.01
CA ARG A 403 7.27 -11.09 -18.61
C ARG A 403 7.08 -9.58 -18.71
N GLY A 404 7.43 -8.91 -17.63
CA GLY A 404 7.50 -7.47 -17.54
C GLY A 404 8.75 -6.99 -18.23
N VAL A 405 8.73 -5.72 -18.64
CA VAL A 405 9.94 -5.06 -19.13
C VAL A 405 10.75 -4.63 -17.91
N VAL A 406 11.74 -5.44 -17.57
CA VAL A 406 12.80 -5.12 -16.61
C VAL A 406 13.85 -4.28 -17.34
N PRO A 407 14.25 -3.10 -16.83
CA PRO A 407 15.35 -2.35 -17.42
C PRO A 407 16.66 -3.12 -17.22
N ASN A 408 17.49 -3.24 -18.26
CA ASN A 408 18.73 -4.02 -18.22
C ASN A 408 19.67 -3.59 -17.07
N GLU A 409 19.74 -2.29 -16.79
CA GLU A 409 20.56 -1.71 -15.70
C GLU A 409 20.12 -2.21 -14.31
N PHE A 410 18.87 -2.66 -14.18
CA PHE A 410 18.26 -3.11 -12.93
C PHE A 410 17.85 -4.59 -13.00
N GLU A 411 18.51 -5.42 -13.80
CA GLU A 411 18.20 -6.86 -13.84
C GLU A 411 18.46 -7.53 -12.47
N GLU A 412 19.55 -7.15 -11.81
CA GLU A 412 20.06 -7.70 -10.53
C GLU A 412 19.17 -7.42 -9.31
N ILE A 413 18.12 -6.59 -9.46
CA ILE A 413 17.15 -6.34 -8.38
C ILE A 413 15.85 -7.13 -8.57
N THR A 414 15.73 -7.92 -9.63
CA THR A 414 14.53 -8.75 -9.85
C THR A 414 14.52 -9.88 -8.83
N VAL A 415 13.48 -9.93 -8.00
CA VAL A 415 13.33 -10.98 -6.98
C VAL A 415 12.86 -12.26 -7.66
N GLY A 416 13.71 -13.29 -7.63
CA GLY A 416 13.44 -14.59 -8.21
C GLY A 416 14.52 -15.61 -7.86
N TYR A 417 14.27 -16.87 -8.21
CA TYR A 417 15.28 -17.93 -8.11
C TYR A 417 16.36 -17.74 -9.16
N ASP A 418 17.59 -18.15 -8.82
CA ASP A 418 18.69 -18.15 -9.78
C ASP A 418 18.39 -19.21 -10.87
N LYS A 419 18.76 -18.94 -12.13
CA LYS A 419 18.40 -19.80 -13.30
C LYS A 419 18.85 -21.27 -13.17
N SER A 420 19.81 -21.52 -12.28
CA SER A 420 20.39 -22.84 -11.97
C SER A 420 19.66 -23.60 -10.87
N GLU A 421 18.78 -22.94 -10.10
CA GLU A 421 18.07 -23.56 -8.98
C GLU A 421 16.80 -24.26 -9.47
N LEU A 422 16.71 -25.57 -9.24
CA LEU A 422 15.49 -26.33 -9.44
C LEU A 422 14.55 -26.11 -8.25
N CYS A 423 13.62 -25.17 -8.39
CA CYS A 423 12.56 -24.95 -7.39
C CYS A 423 11.21 -25.46 -7.91
N LYS A 424 10.44 -26.13 -7.04
CA LYS A 424 9.08 -26.58 -7.34
C LYS A 424 8.09 -25.49 -6.92
N LEU A 425 7.69 -24.66 -7.88
CA LEU A 425 6.68 -23.62 -7.69
C LEU A 425 5.27 -24.18 -7.83
N GLU A 426 4.32 -23.54 -7.15
CA GLU A 426 2.89 -23.77 -7.39
C GLU A 426 2.48 -23.25 -8.77
N LYS A 427 1.39 -23.79 -9.32
CA LYS A 427 0.93 -23.39 -10.66
C LYS A 427 0.45 -21.94 -10.67
N ALA A 428 0.70 -21.25 -11.79
CA ALA A 428 0.13 -19.93 -12.02
C ALA A 428 -1.40 -19.97 -11.94
N LEU A 429 -1.98 -18.97 -11.25
CA LEU A 429 -3.43 -18.82 -11.16
C LEU A 429 -4.00 -18.03 -12.35
N PHE A 430 -5.22 -18.37 -12.73
CA PHE A 430 -5.98 -17.71 -13.79
C PHE A 430 -7.25 -17.06 -13.27
N LEU A 431 -7.92 -16.28 -14.13
CA LEU A 431 -9.16 -15.60 -13.78
C LEU A 431 -10.24 -16.56 -13.26
N GLY A 432 -10.35 -17.76 -13.86
CA GLY A 432 -11.28 -18.79 -13.40
C GLY A 432 -11.02 -19.22 -11.97
N ASP A 433 -9.76 -19.32 -11.55
CA ASP A 433 -9.43 -19.72 -10.18
C ASP A 433 -9.88 -18.70 -9.14
N ALA A 434 -10.05 -17.44 -9.55
CA ALA A 434 -10.41 -16.34 -8.67
C ALA A 434 -11.92 -16.05 -8.60
N ILE A 435 -12.63 -16.08 -9.73
CA ILE A 435 -13.99 -15.50 -9.80
C ILE A 435 -15.10 -16.47 -10.25
N SER A 436 -14.81 -17.75 -10.48
CA SER A 436 -15.81 -18.71 -10.99
C SER A 436 -16.94 -19.06 -10.02
N ASP A 437 -16.76 -18.83 -8.70
CA ASP A 437 -17.77 -19.07 -7.67
C ASP A 437 -18.73 -17.88 -7.47
N LEU A 438 -18.43 -16.72 -8.05
CA LEU A 438 -19.26 -15.53 -7.88
C LEU A 438 -20.64 -15.66 -8.55
N PRO A 439 -21.70 -15.11 -7.94
CA PRO A 439 -23.03 -15.10 -8.54
C PRO A 439 -23.09 -14.21 -9.79
N PRO A 440 -23.92 -14.52 -10.79
CA PRO A 440 -24.10 -13.61 -11.92
C PRO A 440 -24.83 -12.33 -11.48
N VAL A 441 -24.36 -11.18 -11.95
CA VAL A 441 -24.99 -9.86 -11.75
C VAL A 441 -25.23 -9.15 -13.08
N THR A 442 -26.12 -8.16 -13.08
CA THR A 442 -26.40 -7.33 -14.27
C THR A 442 -25.61 -6.03 -14.24
N ASN A 443 -25.64 -5.26 -15.34
CA ASN A 443 -25.07 -3.90 -15.41
C ASN A 443 -25.65 -2.94 -14.34
N TYR A 444 -26.85 -3.23 -13.85
CA TYR A 444 -27.57 -2.43 -12.86
C TYR A 444 -27.63 -3.22 -11.54
N ASN A 445 -26.49 -3.39 -10.86
CA ASN A 445 -26.46 -3.92 -9.50
C ASN A 445 -26.13 -2.78 -8.51
N GLY A 446 -27.10 -2.42 -7.68
CA GLY A 446 -26.93 -1.42 -6.61
C GLY A 446 -26.78 -2.02 -5.22
N GLN A 447 -26.73 -3.35 -5.09
CA GLN A 447 -26.59 -4.03 -3.81
C GLN A 447 -25.12 -4.09 -3.40
N ASP A 448 -24.81 -3.52 -2.23
CA ASP A 448 -23.47 -3.57 -1.64
C ASP A 448 -23.19 -4.91 -0.95
N GLU A 449 -24.25 -5.62 -0.54
CA GLU A 449 -24.20 -6.90 0.14
C GLU A 449 -25.12 -7.92 -0.55
N MET A 450 -24.63 -9.15 -0.74
CA MET A 450 -25.44 -10.25 -1.23
C MET A 450 -24.88 -11.61 -0.81
N PRO A 451 -25.69 -12.67 -0.71
CA PRO A 451 -25.17 -13.99 -0.36
C PRO A 451 -24.38 -14.61 -1.54
N TYR A 452 -23.36 -15.42 -1.21
CA TYR A 452 -22.84 -16.36 -2.20
C TYR A 452 -23.91 -17.38 -2.56
N ASN A 453 -24.02 -17.71 -3.84
CA ASN A 453 -24.91 -18.78 -4.33
C ASN A 453 -24.17 -20.12 -4.58
N LYS A 454 -22.83 -20.11 -4.47
CA LYS A 454 -21.97 -21.29 -4.66
C LYS A 454 -20.93 -21.37 -3.55
N ALA A 455 -20.54 -22.61 -3.25
CA ALA A 455 -19.35 -22.87 -2.43
C ALA A 455 -18.08 -22.56 -3.22
N ALA A 456 -17.04 -22.17 -2.50
CA ALA A 456 -15.69 -22.06 -3.04
C ALA A 456 -15.22 -23.44 -3.54
N HIS A 457 -14.68 -23.51 -4.75
CA HIS A 457 -14.25 -24.78 -5.34
C HIS A 457 -12.76 -24.79 -5.72
N THR A 458 -12.10 -23.63 -5.80
CA THR A 458 -10.64 -23.53 -5.90
C THR A 458 -10.00 -23.27 -4.55
N GLU A 459 -8.70 -23.56 -4.41
CA GLU A 459 -7.92 -23.23 -3.20
C GLU A 459 -7.88 -21.72 -2.95
N PHE A 460 -7.67 -20.94 -4.02
CA PHE A 460 -7.67 -19.49 -3.95
C PHE A 460 -9.02 -18.94 -3.44
N GLN A 461 -10.16 -19.44 -3.95
CA GLN A 461 -11.48 -19.03 -3.47
C GLN A 461 -11.70 -19.37 -1.99
N ARG A 462 -11.21 -20.53 -1.54
CA ARG A 462 -11.30 -20.91 -0.12
C ARG A 462 -10.46 -19.95 0.73
N TYR A 463 -9.26 -19.61 0.27
CA TYR A 463 -8.34 -18.69 0.97
C TYR A 463 -8.92 -17.27 1.10
N ILE A 464 -9.41 -16.66 0.02
CA ILE A 464 -9.93 -15.27 0.06
C ILE A 464 -11.27 -15.15 0.81
N ARG A 465 -11.93 -16.28 1.11
CA ARG A 465 -13.19 -16.34 1.89
C ARG A 465 -12.97 -16.72 3.36
N LEU A 466 -11.71 -16.82 3.81
CA LEU A 466 -11.37 -17.01 5.22
C LEU A 466 -11.85 -15.83 6.07
N ARG A 467 -12.21 -16.11 7.34
CA ARG A 467 -12.56 -15.04 8.28
C ARG A 467 -11.30 -14.44 8.88
N LYS A 468 -11.41 -13.23 9.43
CA LYS A 468 -10.30 -12.49 10.07
C LYS A 468 -9.52 -13.33 11.09
N HIS A 469 -10.20 -14.16 11.89
CA HIS A 469 -9.54 -15.04 12.85
C HIS A 469 -8.71 -16.16 12.19
N ASP A 470 -9.22 -16.72 11.08
CA ASP A 470 -8.60 -17.83 10.35
C ASP A 470 -7.40 -17.37 9.51
N MET A 471 -7.36 -16.09 9.13
CA MET A 471 -6.25 -15.52 8.37
C MET A 471 -4.96 -15.38 9.20
N VAL A 472 -5.08 -15.27 10.53
CA VAL A 472 -3.95 -15.10 11.45
C VAL A 472 -3.62 -16.39 12.18
N TYR A 473 -4.64 -17.16 12.55
CA TYR A 473 -4.50 -18.45 13.21
C TYR A 473 -5.12 -19.51 12.30
N CYS A 474 -4.31 -20.36 11.68
CA CYS A 474 -4.79 -21.64 11.16
C CYS A 474 -5.19 -22.52 12.35
N SER A 475 -6.30 -22.21 13.01
CA SER A 475 -6.89 -23.08 14.02
C SER A 475 -7.80 -24.07 13.32
N ASP A 476 -7.53 -25.37 13.50
CA ASP A 476 -8.46 -26.49 13.20
C ASP A 476 -9.73 -26.46 14.10
N ALA A 477 -10.15 -25.27 14.54
CA ALA A 477 -11.33 -25.09 15.35
C ALA A 477 -12.54 -24.97 14.42
N GLU A 478 -13.35 -26.04 14.38
CA GLU A 478 -14.74 -26.01 13.92
C GLU A 478 -15.52 -24.93 14.69
N THR A 479 -15.41 -23.67 14.27
CA THR A 479 -16.27 -22.61 14.79
C THR A 479 -17.63 -22.75 14.10
N ASN A 480 -18.56 -23.38 14.83
CA ASN A 480 -19.99 -23.40 14.53
C ASN A 480 -20.47 -21.99 14.18
N ALA A 481 -20.63 -21.71 12.89
CA ALA A 481 -21.16 -20.45 12.43
C ALA A 481 -22.54 -20.67 11.83
N SER A 482 -23.54 -20.08 12.48
CA SER A 482 -24.93 -20.13 12.05
C SER A 482 -25.23 -19.21 10.86
N GLU A 483 -24.28 -18.37 10.43
CA GLU A 483 -24.52 -17.37 9.38
C GLU A 483 -23.73 -17.68 8.09
N PRO A 484 -24.39 -17.65 6.93
CA PRO A 484 -23.74 -17.88 5.65
C PRO A 484 -22.76 -16.75 5.31
N PRO A 485 -21.64 -17.04 4.61
CA PRO A 485 -20.70 -16.01 4.18
C PRO A 485 -21.38 -14.99 3.25
N MET A 486 -21.17 -13.70 3.49
CA MET A 486 -21.77 -12.57 2.77
C MET A 486 -20.80 -11.97 1.75
N LEU A 487 -21.17 -11.90 0.47
CA LEU A 487 -20.37 -11.25 -0.57
C LEU A 487 -20.61 -9.72 -0.56
N TYR A 488 -19.52 -8.95 -0.54
CA TYR A 488 -19.54 -7.48 -0.54
C TYR A 488 -19.06 -6.91 -1.87
N ASP A 489 -19.56 -5.73 -2.24
CA ASP A 489 -19.09 -4.91 -3.37
C ASP A 489 -19.07 -5.62 -4.74
N HIS A 490 -19.91 -6.65 -4.91
CA HIS A 490 -20.03 -7.40 -6.16
C HIS A 490 -20.88 -6.64 -7.20
N ARG A 491 -20.42 -5.45 -7.56
CA ARG A 491 -21.07 -4.51 -8.46
C ARG A 491 -20.13 -4.09 -9.60
N PRO A 492 -20.57 -4.16 -10.87
CA PRO A 492 -19.79 -3.63 -11.97
C PRO A 492 -19.93 -2.10 -12.06
N LEU A 493 -19.06 -1.46 -12.85
CA LEU A 493 -19.32 -0.11 -13.33
C LEU A 493 -20.63 -0.10 -14.12
N GLN A 494 -21.58 0.74 -13.70
CA GLN A 494 -22.83 0.92 -14.43
C GLN A 494 -22.56 1.63 -15.75
N LEU A 495 -22.49 0.85 -16.84
CA LEU A 495 -22.33 1.38 -18.19
C LEU A 495 -23.58 2.16 -18.60
N ASN A 496 -23.37 3.21 -19.39
CA ASN A 496 -24.48 3.87 -20.09
C ASN A 496 -25.13 2.89 -21.08
N GLU A 497 -26.34 3.21 -21.55
CA GLU A 497 -27.13 2.35 -22.44
C GLU A 497 -26.37 1.97 -23.71
N ASP A 498 -25.66 2.93 -24.32
CA ASP A 498 -24.91 2.69 -25.55
C ASP A 498 -23.75 1.70 -25.34
N ASP A 499 -22.97 1.87 -24.28
CA ASP A 499 -21.83 1.00 -23.97
C ASP A 499 -22.28 -0.38 -23.51
N ASN A 500 -23.38 -0.47 -22.76
CA ASN A 500 -23.98 -1.74 -22.39
C ASN A 500 -24.45 -2.52 -23.64
N GLU A 501 -25.13 -1.84 -24.57
CA GLU A 501 -25.57 -2.44 -25.83
C GLU A 501 -24.40 -2.93 -26.68
N ARG A 502 -23.31 -2.16 -26.77
CA ARG A 502 -22.06 -2.59 -27.43
C ARG A 502 -21.51 -3.85 -26.80
N VAL A 503 -21.34 -3.84 -25.48
CA VAL A 503 -20.80 -4.98 -24.72
C VAL A 503 -21.68 -6.22 -24.90
N CYS A 504 -23.01 -6.07 -24.92
CA CYS A 504 -23.95 -7.17 -25.14
C CYS A 504 -23.79 -7.85 -26.51
N ARG A 505 -23.38 -7.10 -27.53
CA ARG A 505 -23.14 -7.61 -28.89
C ARG A 505 -21.78 -8.26 -29.09
N ILE A 506 -20.83 -8.10 -28.15
CA ILE A 506 -19.53 -8.78 -28.22
C ILE A 506 -19.71 -10.29 -27.98
N PRO A 507 -19.22 -11.17 -28.87
CA PRO A 507 -19.35 -12.61 -28.71
C PRO A 507 -18.80 -13.13 -27.36
N LYS A 508 -19.42 -14.18 -26.82
CA LYS A 508 -19.00 -14.86 -25.58
C LYS A 508 -17.98 -15.97 -25.89
N LYS A 509 -16.83 -15.59 -26.45
CA LYS A 509 -15.70 -16.48 -26.75
C LYS A 509 -14.37 -15.83 -26.35
N LYS A 510 -13.33 -16.63 -26.14
CA LYS A 510 -11.97 -16.15 -25.86
C LYS A 510 -11.47 -15.23 -26.98
N GLY A 511 -10.85 -14.10 -26.60
CA GLY A 511 -10.29 -13.12 -27.53
C GLY A 511 -11.31 -12.21 -28.23
N ALA A 512 -12.61 -12.34 -27.94
CA ALA A 512 -13.64 -11.51 -28.54
C ALA A 512 -13.49 -10.03 -28.15
N ASN A 513 -13.66 -9.13 -29.11
CA ASN A 513 -13.49 -7.68 -28.93
C ASN A 513 -14.30 -6.87 -29.96
N PHE A 514 -14.12 -5.54 -29.99
CA PHE A 514 -14.86 -4.66 -30.92
C PHE A 514 -14.71 -5.04 -32.40
N ARG A 515 -13.63 -5.75 -32.80
CA ARG A 515 -13.43 -6.25 -34.16
C ARG A 515 -14.46 -7.29 -34.59
N ASP A 516 -15.15 -7.93 -33.64
CA ASP A 516 -16.24 -8.87 -33.92
C ASP A 516 -17.58 -8.15 -34.14
N LEU A 517 -17.66 -6.82 -33.99
CA LEU A 517 -18.88 -6.06 -34.27
C LEU A 517 -19.09 -5.89 -35.78
N PRO A 518 -20.35 -5.86 -36.25
CA PRO A 518 -20.65 -5.71 -37.67
C PRO A 518 -20.12 -4.38 -38.23
N GLY A 519 -19.61 -4.44 -39.46
CA GLY A 519 -19.03 -3.29 -40.17
C GLY A 519 -17.52 -3.09 -39.97
N VAL A 520 -16.85 -3.97 -39.21
CA VAL A 520 -15.39 -3.94 -39.02
C VAL A 520 -14.74 -5.10 -39.74
N MET A 521 -13.70 -4.82 -40.52
CA MET A 521 -12.81 -5.81 -41.13
C MET A 521 -11.39 -5.64 -40.60
N VAL A 522 -10.60 -6.72 -40.66
CA VAL A 522 -9.17 -6.68 -40.32
C VAL A 522 -8.36 -6.87 -41.60
N GLY A 523 -7.59 -5.85 -41.96
CA GLY A 523 -6.72 -5.85 -43.12
C GLY A 523 -5.50 -6.78 -42.96
N SER A 524 -4.77 -6.98 -44.05
CA SER A 524 -3.58 -7.86 -44.09
C SER A 524 -2.46 -7.44 -43.13
N ASP A 525 -2.39 -6.16 -42.76
CA ASP A 525 -1.40 -5.61 -41.83
C ASP A 525 -1.86 -5.60 -40.35
N ASN A 526 -2.98 -6.29 -40.08
CA ASN A 526 -3.67 -6.36 -38.79
C ASN A 526 -4.29 -5.04 -38.29
N SER A 527 -4.44 -4.04 -39.16
CA SER A 527 -5.23 -2.84 -38.87
C SER A 527 -6.72 -3.07 -39.13
N VAL A 528 -7.57 -2.28 -38.48
CA VAL A 528 -9.02 -2.33 -38.68
C VAL A 528 -9.46 -1.33 -39.74
N GLU A 529 -10.40 -1.75 -40.57
CA GLU A 529 -11.00 -0.96 -41.64
C GLU A 529 -12.52 -1.12 -41.61
N TRP A 530 -13.24 -0.15 -42.16
CA TRP A 530 -14.68 -0.25 -42.33
C TRP A 530 -15.02 -1.18 -43.50
N ASP A 531 -16.02 -2.03 -43.33
CA ASP A 531 -16.57 -2.83 -44.43
C ASP A 531 -17.29 -1.92 -45.44
N PRO A 532 -16.79 -1.76 -46.68
CA PRO A 532 -17.42 -0.90 -47.68
C PRO A 532 -18.76 -1.47 -48.17
N SER A 533 -19.05 -2.75 -47.94
CA SER A 533 -20.32 -3.40 -48.31
C SER A 533 -21.43 -3.17 -47.30
N MET A 534 -21.12 -2.58 -46.14
CA MET A 534 -22.05 -2.39 -45.04
C MET A 534 -22.10 -0.92 -44.61
N GLU A 535 -23.30 -0.35 -44.56
CA GLU A 535 -23.49 0.96 -43.94
C GLU A 535 -23.22 0.88 -42.43
N ARG A 536 -22.77 2.01 -41.86
CA ARG A 536 -22.47 2.07 -40.43
C ARG A 536 -23.69 1.71 -39.59
N VAL A 537 -23.57 0.66 -38.78
CA VAL A 537 -24.62 0.24 -37.86
C VAL A 537 -24.76 1.28 -36.74
N LEU A 538 -25.98 1.79 -36.55
CA LEU A 538 -26.31 2.73 -35.49
C LEU A 538 -27.01 2.02 -34.32
N LEU A 539 -26.82 2.56 -33.12
CA LEU A 539 -27.55 2.22 -31.91
C LEU A 539 -28.91 2.93 -31.89
N PRO A 540 -29.87 2.51 -31.04
CA PRO A 540 -31.16 3.20 -30.88
C PRO A 540 -31.03 4.70 -30.55
N SER A 541 -29.93 5.10 -29.90
CA SER A 541 -29.60 6.50 -29.60
C SER A 541 -29.16 7.32 -30.82
N GLY A 542 -28.99 6.71 -31.99
CA GLY A 542 -28.44 7.32 -33.20
C GLY A 542 -26.91 7.37 -33.23
N LYS A 543 -26.20 6.95 -32.17
CA LYS A 543 -24.74 6.86 -32.15
C LYS A 543 -24.23 5.62 -32.88
N PRO A 544 -22.99 5.62 -33.41
CA PRO A 544 -22.44 4.44 -34.06
C PRO A 544 -22.24 3.28 -33.07
N LEU A 545 -22.52 2.07 -33.53
CA LEU A 545 -22.27 0.84 -32.77
C LEU A 545 -20.77 0.70 -32.47
N VAL A 546 -19.93 0.89 -33.49
CA VAL A 546 -18.47 0.89 -33.35
C VAL A 546 -17.97 2.33 -33.20
N PRO A 547 -17.40 2.71 -32.05
CA PRO A 547 -16.90 4.08 -31.86
C PRO A 547 -15.68 4.38 -32.74
N ASP A 548 -15.57 5.61 -33.27
CA ASP A 548 -14.46 6.02 -34.14
C ASP A 548 -13.08 5.92 -33.46
N TYR A 549 -13.02 6.17 -32.14
CA TYR A 549 -11.75 6.08 -31.41
C TYR A 549 -11.21 4.64 -31.41
N ALA A 550 -12.07 3.62 -31.43
CA ALA A 550 -11.65 2.22 -31.41
C ALA A 550 -10.92 1.86 -32.72
N MET A 551 -11.34 2.45 -33.84
CA MET A 551 -10.71 2.25 -35.15
C MET A 551 -9.32 2.87 -35.27
N SER A 552 -9.06 3.96 -34.53
CA SER A 552 -7.77 4.66 -34.55
C SER A 552 -6.83 4.26 -33.40
N PHE A 553 -7.35 3.59 -32.37
CA PHE A 553 -6.58 3.24 -31.19
C PHE A 553 -5.39 2.33 -31.52
N VAL A 554 -4.19 2.75 -31.13
CA VAL A 554 -2.92 2.09 -31.50
C VAL A 554 -2.80 1.92 -33.02
N ARG A 555 -3.12 2.98 -33.77
CA ARG A 555 -3.10 2.98 -35.25
C ARG A 555 -3.97 1.86 -35.85
N GLY A 556 -5.09 1.55 -35.20
CA GLY A 556 -6.05 0.51 -35.60
C GLY A 556 -5.60 -0.93 -35.32
N LYS A 557 -4.43 -1.14 -34.71
CA LYS A 557 -3.88 -2.49 -34.47
C LYS A 557 -4.25 -3.09 -33.11
N SER A 558 -4.93 -2.31 -32.27
CA SER A 558 -5.33 -2.77 -30.94
C SER A 558 -6.46 -3.80 -31.01
N THR A 559 -6.41 -4.77 -30.10
CA THR A 559 -7.50 -5.70 -29.81
C THR A 559 -8.19 -5.38 -28.48
N LYS A 560 -7.83 -4.28 -27.80
CA LYS A 560 -8.30 -3.96 -26.44
C LYS A 560 -9.73 -3.38 -26.35
N PRO A 561 -10.18 -2.47 -27.22
CA PRO A 561 -11.51 -1.86 -27.07
C PRO A 561 -12.62 -2.90 -27.01
N PHE A 562 -13.48 -2.81 -25.99
CA PHE A 562 -14.60 -3.72 -25.72
C PHE A 562 -14.20 -5.21 -25.70
N ALA A 563 -12.94 -5.51 -25.38
CA ALA A 563 -12.43 -6.87 -25.39
C ALA A 563 -12.80 -7.62 -24.12
N ARG A 564 -13.04 -8.92 -24.25
CA ARG A 564 -13.48 -9.80 -23.16
C ARG A 564 -12.32 -10.66 -22.65
N LEU A 565 -12.15 -10.71 -21.33
CA LEU A 565 -11.29 -11.72 -20.69
C LEU A 565 -11.97 -13.08 -20.61
N TRP A 566 -11.17 -14.14 -20.56
CA TRP A 566 -11.60 -15.52 -20.45
C TRP A 566 -11.02 -16.22 -19.20
N TRP A 567 -11.54 -17.41 -18.89
CA TRP A 567 -11.25 -18.15 -17.66
C TRP A 567 -9.78 -18.55 -17.51
N ASP A 568 -9.10 -18.83 -18.63
CA ASP A 568 -7.70 -19.27 -18.71
C ASP A 568 -6.76 -18.12 -19.07
N GLU A 569 -7.16 -16.88 -18.75
CA GLU A 569 -6.36 -15.68 -18.94
C GLU A 569 -6.07 -15.02 -17.59
N ILE A 570 -5.06 -14.15 -17.59
CA ILE A 570 -4.73 -13.28 -16.45
C ILE A 570 -5.07 -11.84 -16.79
N VAL A 571 -5.26 -11.01 -15.77
CA VAL A 571 -5.33 -9.56 -15.96
C VAL A 571 -3.90 -9.02 -15.94
N ALA A 572 -3.42 -8.38 -17.00
CA ALA A 572 -2.05 -7.86 -17.02
C ALA A 572 -1.82 -6.87 -15.86
N THR A 573 -2.63 -5.82 -15.76
CA THR A 573 -2.65 -4.97 -14.58
C THR A 573 -4.07 -4.49 -14.36
N VAL A 574 -4.65 -4.83 -13.21
CA VAL A 574 -5.89 -4.20 -12.74
C VAL A 574 -5.58 -2.73 -12.46
N VAL A 575 -6.41 -1.84 -13.01
CA VAL A 575 -6.25 -0.38 -12.97
C VAL A 575 -7.46 0.27 -12.30
N THR A 576 -7.38 1.57 -12.04
CA THR A 576 -8.40 2.35 -11.35
C THR A 576 -9.65 2.63 -12.20
N ARG A 577 -9.55 2.46 -13.52
CA ARG A 577 -10.58 2.83 -14.48
C ARG A 577 -11.18 1.59 -15.12
N ALA A 578 -12.48 1.40 -14.90
CA ALA A 578 -13.24 0.21 -15.29
C ALA A 578 -13.89 0.31 -16.68
N GLU A 579 -13.69 1.41 -17.40
CA GLU A 579 -14.32 1.61 -18.70
C GLU A 579 -13.80 0.63 -19.77
N PRO A 580 -14.68 0.03 -20.59
CA PRO A 580 -14.31 -0.98 -21.60
C PRO A 580 -13.64 -0.36 -22.84
N HIS A 581 -13.48 0.96 -22.90
CA HIS A 581 -13.13 1.69 -24.11
C HIS A 581 -11.72 1.35 -24.63
N ASN A 582 -10.74 1.21 -23.74
CA ASN A 582 -9.33 1.06 -24.14
C ASN A 582 -8.64 -0.13 -23.45
N GLN A 583 -9.43 -1.03 -22.86
CA GLN A 583 -8.96 -2.09 -21.99
C GLN A 583 -9.73 -3.39 -22.22
N VAL A 584 -9.09 -4.52 -21.93
CA VAL A 584 -9.75 -5.82 -21.92
C VAL A 584 -10.50 -5.96 -20.60
N SER A 585 -11.81 -6.09 -20.68
CA SER A 585 -12.74 -6.28 -19.57
C SER A 585 -13.71 -7.42 -19.93
N SER A 586 -13.71 -8.52 -19.20
CA SER A 586 -14.80 -9.52 -19.30
C SER A 586 -16.19 -8.88 -19.04
N GLN A 587 -17.29 -9.33 -19.69
CA GLN A 587 -18.67 -8.94 -19.29
C GLN A 587 -18.98 -9.33 -17.84
N MET A 588 -18.32 -10.37 -17.37
CA MET A 588 -18.34 -10.83 -15.99
C MET A 588 -17.24 -10.14 -15.18
N THR A 589 -16.63 -9.08 -15.71
CA THR A 589 -15.79 -8.17 -14.95
C THR A 589 -16.82 -7.24 -14.38
N ILE A 590 -17.40 -7.73 -13.29
CA ILE A 590 -17.07 -7.12 -12.01
C ILE A 590 -15.61 -6.68 -12.15
N PHE A 591 -15.40 -5.47 -12.64
CA PHE A 591 -14.35 -4.73 -12.01
C PHE A 591 -14.84 -4.79 -10.57
N LEU A 592 -14.15 -5.57 -9.77
CA LEU A 592 -13.82 -5.12 -8.44
C LEU A 592 -12.99 -3.82 -8.59
N ALA A 593 -13.57 -2.82 -9.28
CA ALA A 593 -13.57 -1.45 -8.91
C ALA A 593 -14.33 -1.50 -7.61
N TYR A 594 -13.61 -1.88 -6.56
CA TYR A 594 -14.07 -1.73 -5.21
C TYR A 594 -14.44 -0.27 -5.11
N THR A 595 -15.73 -0.07 -5.18
CA THR A 595 -16.37 1.21 -5.08
C THR A 595 -16.36 1.39 -3.58
N THR A 596 -15.37 2.09 -3.07
CA THR A 596 -15.19 2.43 -1.66
C THR A 596 -16.30 3.34 -1.13
N TYR A 597 -17.48 3.34 -1.75
CA TYR A 597 -18.41 4.47 -1.65
C TYR A 597 -19.56 4.26 -0.67
N LYS A 598 -19.70 3.10 0.01
CA LYS A 598 -20.77 2.96 1.00
C LYS A 598 -20.80 1.71 1.91
N CYS A 599 -19.67 1.12 2.29
CA CYS A 599 -19.69 0.12 3.39
C CYS A 599 -19.81 0.77 4.78
N ALA A 600 -20.67 1.79 4.90
CA ALA A 600 -20.69 2.76 5.99
C ALA A 600 -21.68 2.44 7.13
N TYR A 601 -22.26 1.24 7.22
CA TYR A 601 -23.32 1.00 8.23
C TYR A 601 -23.36 -0.32 8.99
N THR A 602 -22.42 -1.25 8.83
CA THR A 602 -22.46 -2.51 9.60
C THR A 602 -21.07 -3.01 9.99
N ASP A 603 -20.92 -3.41 11.26
CA ASP A 603 -19.70 -3.83 11.99
C ASP A 603 -18.95 -5.06 11.42
N GLN A 604 -19.19 -5.46 10.17
CA GLN A 604 -18.69 -6.73 9.63
C GLN A 604 -18.41 -6.66 8.13
N LEU A 605 -17.34 -5.98 7.72
CA LEU A 605 -16.78 -6.10 6.37
C LEU A 605 -15.99 -7.41 6.23
N ARG A 606 -16.67 -8.57 6.27
CA ARG A 606 -16.04 -9.89 6.38
C ARG A 606 -15.96 -10.65 5.04
N ASN A 607 -15.14 -10.16 4.10
CA ASN A 607 -14.48 -10.93 3.03
C ASN A 607 -13.35 -10.09 2.44
N TYR A 608 -12.12 -10.32 2.94
CA TYR A 608 -11.04 -9.33 2.87
C TYR A 608 -10.12 -9.49 1.65
N ILE A 609 -10.01 -8.39 0.90
CA ILE A 609 -8.81 -7.79 0.30
C ILE A 609 -7.94 -8.70 -0.60
N ILE A 610 -8.24 -8.67 -1.91
CA ILE A 610 -7.21 -8.46 -2.94
C ILE A 610 -7.63 -7.21 -3.73
N LEU A 611 -7.39 -6.05 -3.12
CA LEU A 611 -7.67 -4.74 -3.70
C LEU A 611 -6.49 -4.31 -4.57
N ILE A 612 -6.62 -4.39 -5.91
CA ILE A 612 -5.68 -3.74 -6.83
C ILE A 612 -6.47 -2.87 -7.82
N GLY A 613 -7.22 -1.88 -7.35
CA GLY A 613 -7.88 -0.91 -8.22
C GLY A 613 -8.93 -0.07 -7.48
N TYR A 614 -8.69 1.24 -7.41
CA TYR A 614 -9.62 2.23 -6.82
C TYR A 614 -10.57 2.79 -7.90
N TYR A 615 -11.86 2.94 -7.61
CA TYR A 615 -12.81 3.69 -8.45
C TYR A 615 -13.50 4.80 -7.65
N SER A 616 -13.50 6.03 -8.17
CA SER A 616 -14.29 7.15 -7.64
C SER A 616 -15.57 7.35 -8.48
N PRO A 617 -16.77 7.38 -7.86
CA PRO A 617 -18.03 7.65 -8.55
C PRO A 617 -18.25 9.11 -8.96
N ASN A 618 -17.40 10.05 -8.53
CA ASN A 618 -17.63 11.50 -8.71
C ASN A 618 -17.00 12.12 -9.97
N THR A 619 -16.79 11.35 -11.04
CA THR A 619 -16.56 11.95 -12.39
C THR A 619 -17.84 12.28 -13.15
N ARG A 620 -19.01 12.26 -12.50
CA ARG A 620 -20.18 12.98 -13.01
C ARG A 620 -20.02 14.46 -12.66
N GLN A 621 -19.70 15.25 -13.68
CA GLN A 621 -19.57 16.73 -13.72
C GLN A 621 -18.16 17.31 -13.53
N SER A 622 -17.29 17.08 -14.52
CA SER A 622 -16.43 18.16 -15.03
C SER A 622 -16.14 17.94 -16.52
N THR A 623 -17.16 18.17 -17.34
CA THR A 623 -16.95 18.54 -18.74
C THR A 623 -16.27 19.91 -18.77
N HIS A 624 -14.96 19.96 -19.02
CA HIS A 624 -14.30 20.85 -19.99
C HIS A 624 -12.77 20.93 -19.82
N ASN A 625 -12.07 20.48 -20.88
CA ASN A 625 -10.82 20.98 -21.47
C ASN A 625 -9.45 20.79 -20.74
N PRO A 626 -8.35 20.71 -21.52
CA PRO A 626 -7.64 19.47 -21.88
C PRO A 626 -6.42 19.09 -21.04
#